data_AF-A0A2D2Q1J7-F1
#
_entry.id   AF-A0A2D2Q1J7-F1
#
_cell.length_a   1.000
_cell.length_b   1.000
_cell.length_c   1.000
_cell.angle_alpha   90.00
_cell.angle_beta   90.00
_cell.angle_gamma   90.00
#
_symmetry.space_group_name_H-M   'P 1'
#
loop_
_entity.id
_entity.type
_entity.pdbx_description
1 polymer ?
#
loop_
_entity_poly.entity_id
_entity_poly.type
_entity_poly.pdbx_seq_one_letter_code
_entity_poly.pdbx_strand_id
1 'polypeptide(L)'
;MEPLLDGTILVPNPLPAFAARRRLLHVNGVSSDRAKQQRDLNRLAELTAAHPLEIRGIHNQTHGLQADLLESLLGKAELYHFWPTVENNDRAGDRRRAYAKLLEQLITKELGDDADMLAIAQPKEVQHRPLTPETPAAISSLLALPFLQRLGWSDFAQYLYGVFPAGAPRPTLRLAYEIVKGLQAGAELYLVAHSQGLIITALACHIVRELLLPQTKWMETVHIIGYGPVILFADLPVELQGRTIFLQHRQDVVAETLSNLRNLDVWTNLQTQLQKALHYADDLLQTVHTDSHHTASFYLGLSPEAASQRSAQLLQILLTQNWTATPSLAALCGSRLILEH
;
A
#
# COMPACT_ATOMS: atom_id res chain seq x y z
N MET A 1 -2.79 15.69 -22.47
CA MET A 1 -1.77 15.33 -21.47
C MET A 1 -1.53 13.85 -21.59
N GLU A 2 -0.29 13.42 -21.74
CA GLU A 2 0.04 11.98 -21.73
C GLU A 2 -0.29 11.39 -20.35
N PRO A 3 -0.82 10.15 -20.30
CA PRO A 3 -1.07 9.47 -19.03
C PRO A 3 0.26 9.24 -18.32
N LEU A 4 0.32 9.62 -17.04
CA LEU A 4 1.48 9.32 -16.19
C LEU A 4 1.63 7.81 -16.06
N LEU A 5 2.87 7.34 -16.15
CA LEU A 5 3.17 5.95 -15.87
C LEU A 5 2.92 5.66 -14.40
N ASP A 6 2.26 4.54 -14.13
CA ASP A 6 2.07 4.03 -12.78
C ASP A 6 3.44 3.76 -12.10
N GLY A 7 3.57 4.09 -10.82
CA GLY A 7 4.85 4.10 -10.10
C GLY A 7 5.72 5.34 -10.32
N THR A 8 5.25 6.38 -11.04
CA THR A 8 5.96 7.66 -11.12
C THR A 8 5.99 8.37 -9.76
N ILE A 9 7.08 9.06 -9.44
CA ILE A 9 7.18 9.89 -8.25
C ILE A 9 6.55 11.26 -8.49
N LEU A 10 5.66 11.62 -7.59
CA LEU A 10 5.08 12.95 -7.44
C LEU A 10 5.70 13.60 -6.20
N VAL A 11 5.99 14.89 -6.28
CA VAL A 11 6.58 15.68 -5.20
C VAL A 11 5.68 16.86 -4.87
N PRO A 12 5.64 17.34 -3.61
CA PRO A 12 4.83 18.50 -3.25
C PRO A 12 5.30 19.77 -3.97
N ASN A 13 4.37 20.71 -4.15
CA ASN A 13 4.65 22.04 -4.67
C ASN A 13 4.15 23.10 -3.68
N PRO A 14 5.03 23.95 -3.10
CA PRO A 14 6.47 24.04 -3.35
C PRO A 14 7.28 22.88 -2.76
N LEU A 15 8.45 22.62 -3.35
CA LEU A 15 9.41 21.66 -2.81
C LEU A 15 10.02 22.20 -1.50
N PRO A 16 10.15 21.38 -0.44
CA PRO A 16 10.85 21.76 0.77
C PRO A 16 12.31 22.14 0.46
N ALA A 17 12.79 23.23 1.06
CA ALA A 17 14.08 23.84 0.71
C ALA A 17 15.33 23.08 1.21
N PHE A 18 15.20 21.93 1.87
CA PHE A 18 16.31 21.26 2.55
C PHE A 18 16.33 19.74 2.33
N ALA A 19 17.54 19.17 2.25
CA ALA A 19 17.76 17.72 2.29
C ALA A 19 17.47 17.22 3.71
N ALA A 20 16.28 16.67 3.93
CA ALA A 20 15.87 16.19 5.23
C ALA A 20 16.50 14.82 5.53
N ARG A 21 17.03 14.63 6.75
CA ARG A 21 17.43 13.31 7.28
C ARG A 21 16.24 12.34 7.49
N ARG A 22 15.02 12.81 7.19
CA ARG A 22 13.75 12.10 7.38
C ARG A 22 12.98 12.17 6.07
N ARG A 23 12.54 11.02 5.56
CA ARG A 23 11.85 10.90 4.29
C ARG A 23 10.46 10.33 4.50
N LEU A 24 9.47 10.93 3.84
CA LEU A 24 8.10 10.46 3.81
C LEU A 24 7.82 9.86 2.44
N LEU A 25 7.47 8.58 2.42
CA LEU A 25 7.01 7.88 1.22
C LEU A 25 5.50 7.71 1.30
N HIS A 26 4.76 8.27 0.34
CA HIS A 26 3.30 8.30 0.38
C HIS A 26 2.67 7.51 -0.76
N VAL A 27 1.65 6.71 -0.44
CA VAL A 27 0.82 6.01 -1.43
C VAL A 27 -0.65 6.23 -1.13
N ASN A 28 -1.43 6.58 -2.16
CA ASN A 28 -2.84 6.86 -2.01
C ASN A 28 -3.73 5.62 -2.19
N GLY A 29 -5.01 5.76 -1.85
CA GLY A 29 -6.02 4.75 -2.11
C GLY A 29 -6.47 4.70 -3.57
N VAL A 30 -7.43 3.82 -3.85
CA VAL A 30 -8.07 3.65 -5.18
C VAL A 30 -8.58 4.98 -5.75
N SER A 31 -8.61 5.12 -7.07
CA SER A 31 -9.21 6.28 -7.76
C SER A 31 -8.65 7.66 -7.38
N SER A 32 -7.41 7.68 -6.88
CA SER A 32 -6.64 8.89 -6.65
C SER A 32 -5.93 9.31 -7.92
N ASP A 33 -6.56 10.19 -8.69
CA ASP A 33 -5.90 10.80 -9.83
C ASP A 33 -4.69 11.64 -9.43
N ARG A 34 -3.86 11.99 -10.42
CA ARG A 34 -2.69 12.84 -10.23
C ARG A 34 -2.99 14.12 -9.43
N ALA A 35 -4.12 14.79 -9.71
CA ALA A 35 -4.44 16.05 -9.06
C ALA A 35 -4.82 15.86 -7.58
N LYS A 36 -5.59 14.80 -7.27
CA LYS A 36 -5.88 14.40 -5.89
C LYS A 36 -4.60 14.05 -5.14
N GLN A 37 -3.75 13.22 -5.72
CA GLN A 37 -2.49 12.84 -5.09
C GLN A 37 -1.58 14.05 -4.88
N GLN A 38 -1.48 14.96 -5.85
CA GLN A 38 -0.72 16.20 -5.69
C GLN A 38 -1.25 17.07 -4.55
N ARG A 39 -2.58 17.22 -4.44
CA ARG A 39 -3.21 17.95 -3.34
C ARG A 39 -2.90 17.31 -2.00
N ASP A 40 -2.96 15.99 -1.92
CA ASP A 40 -2.70 15.24 -0.68
C ASP A 40 -1.22 15.37 -0.26
N LEU A 41 -0.28 15.34 -1.21
CA LEU A 41 1.14 15.59 -0.96
C LEU A 41 1.42 17.02 -0.49
N ASN A 42 0.77 18.01 -1.13
CA ASN A 42 0.89 19.40 -0.70
C ASN A 42 0.37 19.56 0.73
N ARG A 43 -0.73 18.89 1.07
CA ARG A 43 -1.27 18.91 2.44
C ARG A 43 -0.32 18.27 3.45
N LEU A 44 0.32 17.15 3.10
CA LEU A 44 1.36 16.54 3.95
C LEU A 44 2.55 17.49 4.15
N ALA A 45 2.95 18.23 3.12
CA ALA A 45 4.00 19.26 3.23
C ALA A 45 3.59 20.40 4.17
N GLU A 46 2.33 20.85 4.12
CA GLU A 46 1.79 21.86 5.06
C GLU A 46 1.80 21.34 6.51
N LEU A 47 1.32 20.12 6.74
CA LEU A 47 1.28 19.52 8.09
C LEU A 47 2.68 19.39 8.69
N THR A 48 3.69 19.19 7.84
CA THR A 48 5.09 19.02 8.24
C THR A 48 5.93 20.28 8.07
N ALA A 49 5.33 21.44 7.76
CA ALA A 49 6.08 22.67 7.46
C ALA A 49 7.04 23.12 8.59
N ALA A 50 6.67 22.87 9.86
CA ALA A 50 7.51 23.18 11.02
C ALA A 50 8.72 22.23 11.17
N HIS A 51 8.60 21.00 10.66
CA HIS A 51 9.65 19.98 10.68
C HIS A 51 9.69 19.27 9.32
N PRO A 52 10.23 19.94 8.28
CA PRO A 52 10.09 19.47 6.90
C PRO A 52 10.64 18.06 6.68
N LEU A 53 9.89 17.28 5.91
CA LEU A 53 10.28 15.94 5.46
C LEU A 53 10.58 15.97 3.95
N GLU A 54 11.47 15.08 3.50
CA GLU A 54 11.60 14.80 2.07
C GLU A 54 10.40 13.95 1.64
N ILE A 55 9.39 14.57 1.03
CA ILE A 55 8.14 13.91 0.65
C ILE A 55 8.24 13.40 -0.80
N ARG A 56 8.01 12.10 -0.99
CA ARG A 56 7.92 11.44 -2.30
C ARG A 56 6.64 10.62 -2.34
N GLY A 57 5.70 10.99 -3.22
CA GLY A 57 4.46 10.28 -3.46
C GLY A 57 4.62 9.30 -4.61
N ILE A 58 4.27 8.03 -4.41
CA ILE A 58 4.33 7.01 -5.45
C ILE A 58 2.97 6.97 -6.12
N HIS A 59 2.89 7.35 -7.39
CA HIS A 59 1.65 7.29 -8.14
C HIS A 59 1.19 5.84 -8.32
N ASN A 60 -0.08 5.56 -8.02
CA ASN A 60 -0.63 4.20 -7.97
C ASN A 60 -1.97 4.06 -8.70
N GLN A 61 -2.30 4.99 -9.61
CA GLN A 61 -3.56 4.93 -10.33
C GLN A 61 -3.45 3.95 -11.51
N THR A 62 -4.27 2.90 -11.49
CA THR A 62 -4.47 2.05 -12.67
C THR A 62 -5.62 2.54 -13.54
N HIS A 63 -5.87 1.86 -14.67
CA HIS A 63 -6.81 2.20 -15.74
C HIS A 63 -8.31 2.25 -15.33
N GLY A 64 -8.62 2.54 -14.07
CA GLY A 64 -9.95 2.73 -13.53
C GLY A 64 -10.13 2.05 -12.18
N LEU A 65 -11.19 2.44 -11.47
CA LEU A 65 -11.54 1.93 -10.14
C LEU A 65 -11.70 0.40 -10.09
N GLN A 66 -12.18 -0.22 -11.17
CA GLN A 66 -12.33 -1.68 -11.26
C GLN A 66 -10.98 -2.41 -11.24
N ALA A 67 -9.98 -1.85 -11.93
CA ALA A 67 -8.63 -2.39 -11.91
C ALA A 67 -8.02 -2.23 -10.52
N ASP A 68 -8.10 -1.02 -9.93
CA ASP A 68 -7.61 -0.74 -8.56
C ASP A 68 -8.21 -1.71 -7.51
N LEU A 69 -9.51 -2.04 -7.62
CA LEU A 69 -10.15 -3.02 -6.74
C LEU A 69 -9.62 -4.44 -6.95
N LEU A 70 -9.45 -4.87 -8.20
CA LEU A 70 -8.87 -6.17 -8.49
C LEU A 70 -7.45 -6.29 -7.93
N GLU A 71 -6.62 -5.27 -8.14
CA GLU A 71 -5.29 -5.21 -7.57
C GLU A 71 -5.31 -5.30 -6.04
N SER A 72 -6.25 -4.59 -5.41
CA SER A 72 -6.43 -4.62 -3.95
C SER A 72 -6.79 -6.02 -3.44
N LEU A 73 -7.74 -6.70 -4.10
CA LEU A 73 -8.17 -8.05 -3.71
C LEU A 73 -7.03 -9.07 -3.87
N LEU A 74 -6.30 -9.00 -4.97
CA LEU A 74 -5.18 -9.91 -5.25
C LEU A 74 -4.00 -9.64 -4.34
N GLY A 75 -3.64 -8.36 -4.12
CA GLY A 75 -2.60 -7.98 -3.19
C GLY A 75 -2.93 -8.44 -1.76
N LYS A 76 -4.19 -8.35 -1.35
CA LYS A 76 -4.65 -8.86 -0.05
C LYS A 76 -4.58 -10.38 0.06
N ALA A 77 -4.95 -11.11 -0.99
CA ALA A 77 -4.78 -12.56 -1.02
C ALA A 77 -3.30 -12.95 -0.92
N GLU A 78 -2.40 -12.20 -1.56
CA GLU A 78 -0.95 -12.38 -1.45
C GLU A 78 -0.45 -12.13 -0.01
N LEU A 79 -0.92 -11.07 0.65
CA LEU A 79 -0.56 -10.77 2.04
C LEU A 79 -1.02 -11.85 3.03
N TYR A 80 -2.19 -12.46 2.80
CA TYR A 80 -2.69 -13.55 3.65
C TYR A 80 -1.73 -14.75 3.70
N HIS A 81 -1.05 -15.05 2.60
CA HIS A 81 -0.03 -16.12 2.56
C HIS A 81 1.19 -15.81 3.45
N PHE A 82 1.35 -14.57 3.91
CA PHE A 82 2.48 -14.16 4.74
C PHE A 82 2.15 -14.18 6.24
N TRP A 83 0.93 -14.57 6.61
CA TRP A 83 0.52 -14.62 8.00
C TRP A 83 1.29 -15.72 8.75
N PRO A 84 1.78 -15.44 9.99
CA PRO A 84 2.53 -16.42 10.78
C PRO A 84 1.78 -17.72 11.06
N THR A 85 0.44 -17.68 11.03
CA THR A 85 -0.44 -18.81 11.34
C THR A 85 -0.74 -19.71 10.14
N VAL A 86 -0.39 -19.28 8.93
CA VAL A 86 -0.55 -20.10 7.72
C VAL A 86 0.67 -21.00 7.65
N GLU A 87 0.48 -22.33 7.73
CA GLU A 87 1.58 -23.29 7.57
C GLU A 87 2.35 -22.95 6.29
N ASN A 88 3.67 -22.73 6.45
CA ASN A 88 4.61 -22.51 5.36
C ASN A 88 4.59 -23.75 4.44
N ASN A 89 3.65 -23.78 3.50
CA ASN A 89 3.79 -24.62 2.34
C ASN A 89 4.95 -24.02 1.54
N ASP A 90 6.14 -24.62 1.69
CA ASP A 90 7.38 -24.38 0.93
C ASP A 90 7.22 -24.44 -0.62
N ARG A 91 5.98 -24.52 -1.13
CA ARG A 91 5.60 -24.66 -2.54
C ARG A 91 5.06 -23.39 -3.19
N ALA A 92 5.00 -22.26 -2.49
CA ALA A 92 4.78 -20.99 -3.18
C ALA A 92 6.11 -20.56 -3.86
N GLY A 93 6.22 -20.79 -5.17
CA GLY A 93 7.31 -20.28 -6.01
C GLY A 93 7.43 -18.76 -5.85
N ASP A 94 8.34 -18.35 -4.97
CA ASP A 94 8.27 -17.15 -4.14
C ASP A 94 8.38 -15.87 -4.96
N ARG A 95 7.22 -15.31 -5.31
CA ARG A 95 7.10 -14.06 -6.05
C ARG A 95 7.88 -12.95 -5.36
N ARG A 96 7.87 -12.88 -4.02
CA ARG A 96 8.67 -11.90 -3.27
C ARG A 96 10.17 -12.06 -3.50
N ARG A 97 10.72 -13.29 -3.49
CA ARG A 97 12.14 -13.53 -3.83
C ARG A 97 12.46 -13.05 -5.23
N ALA A 98 11.54 -13.28 -6.16
CA ALA A 98 11.72 -12.87 -7.53
C ALA A 98 11.67 -11.32 -7.65
N TYR A 99 10.78 -10.64 -6.92
CA TYR A 99 10.79 -9.17 -6.78
C TYR A 99 12.04 -8.64 -6.10
N ALA A 100 12.52 -9.30 -5.04
CA ALA A 100 13.74 -8.93 -4.34
C ALA A 100 14.95 -9.00 -5.30
N LYS A 101 15.03 -10.02 -6.16
CA LYS A 101 16.05 -10.11 -7.22
C LYS A 101 15.97 -8.99 -8.25
N LEU A 102 14.77 -8.58 -8.65
CA LEU A 102 14.59 -7.43 -9.55
C LEU A 102 15.01 -6.13 -8.84
N LEU A 103 14.59 -5.97 -7.59
CA LEU A 103 14.91 -4.82 -6.77
C LEU A 103 16.43 -4.70 -6.56
N GLU A 104 17.13 -5.80 -6.30
CA GLU A 104 18.59 -5.85 -6.17
C GLU A 104 19.29 -5.23 -7.40
N GLN A 105 18.80 -5.51 -8.60
CA GLN A 105 19.35 -4.92 -9.83
C GLN A 105 19.04 -3.42 -9.93
N LEU A 106 17.83 -3.02 -9.52
CA LEU A 106 17.35 -1.65 -9.61
C LEU A 106 18.07 -0.70 -8.64
N ILE A 107 18.32 -1.14 -7.40
CA ILE A 107 18.91 -0.29 -6.35
C ILE A 107 20.37 0.12 -6.65
N THR A 108 21.07 -0.60 -7.53
CA THR A 108 22.42 -0.24 -8.00
C THR A 108 22.41 0.94 -8.98
N LYS A 109 21.23 1.32 -9.50
CA LYS A 109 21.04 2.42 -10.44
C LYS A 109 20.46 3.62 -9.72
N GLU A 110 20.76 4.81 -10.22
CA GLU A 110 20.00 6.01 -9.89
C GLU A 110 18.87 6.16 -10.92
N LEU A 111 17.63 6.01 -10.47
CA LEU A 111 16.44 6.05 -11.31
C LEU A 111 15.79 7.44 -11.23
N GLY A 112 15.43 8.00 -12.38
CA GLY A 112 14.63 9.21 -12.46
C GLY A 112 13.24 9.03 -11.82
N ASP A 113 12.58 10.14 -11.52
CA ASP A 113 11.26 10.14 -10.88
C ASP A 113 10.17 9.49 -11.76
N ASP A 114 10.34 9.50 -13.08
CA ASP A 114 9.46 8.93 -14.12
C ASP A 114 9.95 7.59 -14.70
N ALA A 115 10.99 7.00 -14.13
CA ALA A 115 11.61 5.78 -14.66
C ALA A 115 10.64 4.58 -14.67
N ASP A 116 10.46 3.94 -15.84
CA ASP A 116 9.78 2.65 -15.94
C ASP A 116 10.66 1.53 -15.40
N MET A 117 10.51 1.27 -14.10
CA MET A 117 11.29 0.26 -13.39
C MET A 117 11.13 -1.15 -13.97
N LEU A 118 9.95 -1.47 -14.51
CA LEU A 118 9.73 -2.78 -15.13
C LEU A 118 10.50 -2.88 -16.44
N ALA A 119 10.46 -1.85 -17.28
CA ALA A 119 11.25 -1.83 -18.51
C ALA A 119 12.77 -1.94 -18.22
N ILE A 120 13.23 -1.33 -17.12
CA ILE A 120 14.65 -1.34 -16.72
C ILE A 120 15.09 -2.67 -16.09
N ALA A 121 14.18 -3.35 -15.38
CA ALA A 121 14.45 -4.60 -14.68
C ALA A 121 14.09 -5.85 -15.51
N GLN A 122 13.43 -5.69 -16.66
CA GLN A 122 12.92 -6.80 -17.45
C GLN A 122 14.04 -7.83 -17.75
N PRO A 123 13.87 -9.11 -17.40
CA PRO A 123 14.78 -10.15 -17.82
C PRO A 123 14.74 -10.28 -19.35
N LYS A 124 15.90 -10.61 -19.96
CA LYS A 124 16.04 -10.78 -21.43
C LYS A 124 15.09 -11.84 -22.02
N GLU A 125 14.57 -12.74 -21.18
CA GLU A 125 13.56 -13.73 -21.54
C GLU A 125 12.32 -13.54 -20.66
N VAL A 126 11.20 -13.29 -21.31
CA VAL A 126 9.88 -13.24 -20.70
C VAL A 126 9.50 -14.66 -20.26
N GLN A 127 9.56 -14.93 -18.96
CA GLN A 127 9.01 -16.18 -18.41
C GLN A 127 7.49 -16.07 -18.37
N HIS A 128 6.82 -16.64 -19.36
CA HIS A 128 5.41 -16.98 -19.26
C HIS A 128 5.27 -18.14 -18.27
N ARG A 129 4.55 -17.96 -17.16
CA ARG A 129 4.16 -19.10 -16.32
C ARG A 129 3.03 -19.83 -17.05
N PRO A 130 3.23 -21.06 -17.54
CA PRO A 130 2.17 -21.79 -18.23
C PRO A 130 1.03 -22.11 -17.25
N LEU A 131 -0.22 -22.02 -17.73
CA LEU A 131 -1.40 -22.46 -17.01
C LEU A 131 -1.26 -23.96 -16.72
N THR A 132 -1.17 -24.36 -15.46
CA THR A 132 -1.24 -25.78 -15.10
C THR A 132 -2.71 -26.20 -15.03
N PRO A 133 -3.07 -27.45 -15.36
CA PRO A 133 -4.47 -27.91 -15.32
C PRO A 133 -5.14 -27.88 -13.94
N GLU A 134 -4.35 -27.72 -12.87
CA GLU A 134 -4.78 -27.70 -11.47
C GLU A 134 -5.19 -26.30 -10.98
N THR A 135 -4.71 -25.22 -11.64
CA THR A 135 -5.06 -23.83 -11.30
C THR A 135 -6.52 -23.44 -11.61
N PRO A 136 -7.16 -23.86 -12.72
CA PRO A 136 -8.52 -23.46 -13.11
C PRO A 136 -9.60 -23.69 -12.05
N ALA A 137 -9.52 -24.77 -11.28
CA ALA A 137 -10.50 -25.10 -10.25
C ALA A 137 -10.40 -24.19 -9.00
N ALA A 138 -9.22 -23.64 -8.71
CA ALA A 138 -9.02 -22.64 -7.66
C ALA A 138 -9.43 -21.23 -8.11
N ILE A 139 -9.40 -20.96 -9.42
CA ILE A 139 -9.69 -19.67 -10.03
C ILE A 139 -11.17 -19.52 -10.39
N SER A 140 -11.92 -20.62 -10.52
CA SER A 140 -13.33 -20.59 -10.96
C SER A 140 -14.25 -19.78 -10.04
N SER A 141 -13.95 -19.70 -8.74
CA SER A 141 -14.69 -18.86 -7.78
C SER A 141 -14.40 -17.36 -7.94
N LEU A 142 -13.16 -17.00 -8.32
CA LEU A 142 -12.79 -15.65 -8.71
C LEU A 142 -13.39 -15.31 -10.10
N LEU A 143 -13.48 -16.26 -11.02
CA LEU A 143 -14.09 -16.01 -12.34
C LEU A 143 -15.62 -15.88 -12.33
N ALA A 144 -16.26 -16.29 -11.24
CA ALA A 144 -17.68 -16.07 -11.03
C ALA A 144 -18.02 -14.59 -10.72
N LEU A 145 -17.01 -13.72 -10.62
CA LEU A 145 -17.20 -12.32 -10.26
C LEU A 145 -17.75 -11.50 -11.43
N PRO A 146 -18.91 -10.83 -11.28
CA PRO A 146 -19.54 -10.11 -12.37
C PRO A 146 -18.66 -9.03 -13.02
N PHE A 147 -17.77 -8.39 -12.26
CA PHE A 147 -16.83 -7.41 -12.81
C PHE A 147 -15.62 -8.05 -13.49
N LEU A 148 -15.18 -9.25 -13.07
CA LEU A 148 -14.14 -10.01 -13.78
C LEU A 148 -14.64 -10.61 -15.09
N GLN A 149 -15.95 -10.83 -15.19
CA GLN A 149 -16.61 -11.16 -16.46
C GLN A 149 -16.71 -9.95 -17.40
N ARG A 150 -16.57 -8.72 -16.87
CA ARG A 150 -16.52 -7.47 -17.65
C ARG A 150 -15.09 -7.04 -18.02
N LEU A 151 -14.09 -7.46 -17.25
CA LEU A 151 -12.68 -7.42 -17.65
C LEU A 151 -12.44 -8.48 -18.72
N GLY A 152 -11.74 -8.14 -19.80
CA GLY A 152 -11.38 -9.11 -20.81
C GLY A 152 -10.58 -10.25 -20.18
N TRP A 153 -10.88 -11.51 -20.55
CA TRP A 153 -10.11 -12.68 -20.11
C TRP A 153 -8.61 -12.51 -20.34
N SER A 154 -8.23 -11.80 -21.41
CA SER A 154 -6.84 -11.42 -21.71
C SER A 154 -6.20 -10.55 -20.63
N ASP A 155 -6.90 -9.53 -20.12
CA ASP A 155 -6.38 -8.59 -19.14
C ASP A 155 -6.27 -9.25 -17.76
N PHE A 156 -7.28 -10.04 -17.39
CA PHE A 156 -7.26 -10.86 -16.19
C PHE A 156 -6.13 -11.90 -16.22
N ALA A 157 -5.97 -12.61 -17.35
CA ALA A 157 -4.92 -13.60 -17.52
C ALA A 157 -3.53 -12.94 -17.58
N GLN A 158 -3.37 -11.75 -18.17
CA GLN A 158 -2.11 -11.00 -18.14
C GLN A 158 -1.77 -10.50 -16.73
N TYR A 159 -2.75 -10.09 -15.93
CA TYR A 159 -2.48 -9.58 -14.58
C TYR A 159 -2.18 -10.72 -13.57
N LEU A 160 -2.89 -11.85 -13.68
CA LEU A 160 -2.65 -13.03 -12.83
C LEU A 160 -1.48 -13.92 -13.29
N TYR A 161 -1.31 -14.08 -14.61
CA TYR A 161 -0.41 -15.06 -15.23
C TYR A 161 0.53 -14.47 -16.27
N GLY A 162 0.42 -13.17 -16.56
CA GLY A 162 1.25 -12.50 -17.56
C GLY A 162 2.67 -12.23 -17.09
N VAL A 163 3.39 -11.52 -17.94
CA VAL A 163 4.85 -11.43 -17.93
C VAL A 163 5.39 -10.98 -16.59
N PHE A 164 6.38 -11.73 -16.12
CA PHE A 164 7.05 -11.48 -14.88
C PHE A 164 7.59 -10.03 -14.76
N PRO A 165 7.39 -9.38 -13.62
CA PRO A 165 6.77 -9.93 -12.42
C PRO A 165 5.26 -9.62 -12.39
N ALA A 166 4.44 -10.67 -12.51
CA ALA A 166 2.99 -10.57 -12.39
C ALA A 166 2.62 -10.17 -10.95
N GLY A 167 1.77 -9.16 -10.81
CA GLY A 167 0.97 -8.86 -9.62
C GLY A 167 1.64 -8.12 -8.44
N ALA A 168 2.80 -7.49 -8.61
CA ALA A 168 3.13 -6.30 -7.83
C ALA A 168 3.02 -5.13 -8.80
N PRO A 169 2.01 -4.26 -8.63
CA PRO A 169 1.87 -3.10 -9.50
C PRO A 169 3.16 -2.27 -9.43
N ARG A 170 3.53 -1.61 -10.54
CA ARG A 170 4.67 -0.67 -10.61
C ARG A 170 4.89 0.18 -9.34
N PRO A 171 3.84 0.71 -8.67
CA PRO A 171 3.95 1.40 -7.40
C PRO A 171 4.54 0.58 -6.26
N THR A 172 4.26 -0.73 -6.16
CA THR A 172 4.84 -1.59 -5.12
C THR A 172 6.34 -1.73 -5.30
N LEU A 173 6.80 -1.98 -6.53
CA LEU A 173 8.24 -2.08 -6.82
C LEU A 173 8.94 -0.73 -6.66
N ARG A 174 8.29 0.38 -7.08
CA ARG A 174 8.81 1.73 -6.85
C ARG A 174 8.93 2.04 -5.38
N LEU A 175 7.91 1.77 -4.59
CA LEU A 175 7.94 2.01 -3.17
C LEU A 175 9.06 1.21 -2.50
N ALA A 176 9.22 -0.07 -2.86
CA ALA A 176 10.31 -0.90 -2.33
C ALA A 176 11.69 -0.32 -2.68
N TYR A 177 11.88 0.20 -3.90
CA TYR A 177 13.09 0.90 -4.31
C TYR A 177 13.34 2.18 -3.51
N GLU A 178 12.33 3.02 -3.34
CA GLU A 178 12.45 4.28 -2.59
C GLU A 178 12.74 4.04 -1.10
N ILE A 179 12.19 2.95 -0.53
CA ILE A 179 12.54 2.50 0.82
C ILE A 179 14.04 2.18 0.88
N VAL A 180 14.54 1.30 0.01
CA VAL A 180 15.97 0.91 0.04
C VAL A 180 16.89 2.10 -0.19
N LYS A 181 16.57 2.98 -1.14
CA LYS A 181 17.36 4.20 -1.40
C LYS A 181 17.37 5.13 -0.19
N GLY A 182 16.23 5.29 0.49
CA GLY A 182 16.15 6.07 1.73
C GLY A 182 17.02 5.48 2.84
N LEU A 183 16.99 4.16 3.01
CA LEU A 183 17.83 3.46 3.99
C LEU A 183 19.34 3.60 3.66
N GLN A 184 19.72 3.48 2.39
CA GLN A 184 21.11 3.66 1.94
C GLN A 184 21.61 5.09 2.16
N ALA A 185 20.73 6.08 2.07
CA ALA A 185 21.02 7.47 2.40
C ALA A 185 21.07 7.75 3.93
N GLY A 186 20.80 6.74 4.77
CA GLY A 186 20.76 6.87 6.22
C GLY A 186 19.54 7.65 6.74
N ALA A 187 18.46 7.71 5.95
CA ALA A 187 17.25 8.43 6.32
C ALA A 187 16.35 7.60 7.26
N GLU A 188 15.71 8.29 8.20
CA GLU A 188 14.54 7.76 8.90
C GLU A 188 13.32 7.84 7.98
N LEU A 189 12.58 6.73 7.83
CA LEU A 189 11.52 6.60 6.85
C LEU A 189 10.13 6.61 7.50
N TYR A 190 9.22 7.39 6.93
CA TYR A 190 7.81 7.43 7.25
C TYR A 190 7.02 6.92 6.05
N LEU A 191 6.52 5.70 6.14
CA LEU A 191 5.65 5.10 5.12
C LEU A 191 4.22 5.48 5.45
N VAL A 192 3.66 6.41 4.69
CA VAL A 192 2.35 6.98 4.93
C VAL A 192 1.42 6.49 3.84
N ALA A 193 0.32 5.83 4.20
CA ALA A 193 -0.54 5.26 3.17
C ALA A 193 -2.01 5.25 3.51
N HIS A 194 -2.82 5.33 2.46
CA HIS A 194 -4.27 5.35 2.52
C HIS A 194 -4.87 4.12 1.84
N SER A 195 -5.84 3.44 2.47
CA SER A 195 -6.66 2.41 1.82
C SER A 195 -5.80 1.41 1.01
N GLN A 196 -6.02 1.23 -0.31
CA GLN A 196 -5.19 0.39 -1.19
C GLN A 196 -3.68 0.64 -1.06
N GLY A 197 -3.26 1.89 -0.84
CA GLY A 197 -1.85 2.25 -0.64
C GLY A 197 -1.21 1.47 0.52
N LEU A 198 -1.99 1.03 1.52
CA LEU A 198 -1.50 0.18 2.61
C LEU A 198 -1.22 -1.25 2.17
N ILE A 199 -2.00 -1.79 1.23
CA ILE A 199 -1.72 -3.10 0.61
C ILE A 199 -0.41 -3.01 -0.17
N ILE A 200 -0.26 -1.97 -0.99
CA ILE A 200 0.98 -1.68 -1.74
C ILE A 200 2.17 -1.56 -0.78
N THR A 201 2.01 -0.83 0.33
CA THR A 201 3.04 -0.63 1.36
C THR A 201 3.43 -1.94 2.04
N ALA A 202 2.45 -2.76 2.44
CA ALA A 202 2.72 -4.03 3.08
C ALA A 202 3.51 -4.98 2.16
N LEU A 203 3.09 -5.09 0.89
CA LEU A 203 3.79 -5.88 -0.12
C LEU A 203 5.23 -5.39 -0.34
N ALA A 204 5.42 -4.07 -0.47
CA ALA A 204 6.75 -3.47 -0.62
C ALA A 204 7.65 -3.79 0.59
N CYS A 205 7.12 -3.70 1.81
CA CYS A 205 7.87 -4.05 3.02
C CYS A 205 8.29 -5.53 3.05
N HIS A 206 7.45 -6.45 2.58
CA HIS A 206 7.83 -7.87 2.45
C HIS A 206 8.93 -8.09 1.40
N ILE A 207 8.90 -7.37 0.28
CA ILE A 207 9.96 -7.41 -0.74
C ILE A 207 11.28 -6.88 -0.18
N VAL A 208 11.26 -5.74 0.51
CA VAL A 208 12.44 -5.14 1.15
C VAL A 208 13.00 -6.05 2.24
N ARG A 209 12.14 -6.66 3.05
CA ARG A 209 12.55 -7.66 4.05
C ARG A 209 13.25 -8.84 3.39
N GLU A 210 12.68 -9.42 2.35
CA GLU A 210 13.30 -10.53 1.63
C GLU A 210 14.68 -10.17 1.07
N LEU A 211 14.84 -8.95 0.54
CA LEU A 211 16.11 -8.46 0.01
C LEU A 211 17.16 -8.23 1.10
N LEU A 212 16.78 -7.62 2.23
CA LEU A 212 17.73 -7.15 3.24
C LEU A 212 18.05 -8.19 4.33
N LEU A 213 17.25 -9.26 4.46
CA LEU A 213 17.55 -10.32 5.41
C LEU A 213 18.96 -10.92 5.16
N PRO A 214 19.73 -11.22 6.22
CA PRO A 214 19.35 -11.19 7.65
C PRO A 214 19.52 -9.82 8.34
N GLN A 215 19.80 -8.73 7.61
CA GLN A 215 19.93 -7.40 8.20
C GLN A 215 18.56 -6.86 8.60
N THR A 216 18.32 -6.72 9.91
CA THR A 216 17.01 -6.27 10.44
C THR A 216 17.05 -4.87 11.05
N LYS A 217 18.24 -4.31 11.34
CA LYS A 217 18.37 -2.99 11.98
C LYS A 217 17.63 -1.86 11.25
N TRP A 218 17.53 -1.94 9.93
CA TRP A 218 16.81 -0.95 9.13
C TRP A 218 15.33 -0.82 9.53
N MET A 219 14.73 -1.88 10.09
CA MET A 219 13.33 -1.89 10.51
C MET A 219 13.09 -0.95 11.71
N GLU A 220 14.13 -0.62 12.48
CA GLU A 220 14.04 0.32 13.61
C GLU A 220 13.90 1.78 13.17
N THR A 221 14.29 2.08 11.93
CA THR A 221 14.25 3.42 11.32
C THR A 221 13.08 3.61 10.36
N VAL A 222 12.16 2.63 10.29
CA VAL A 222 10.97 2.68 9.44
C VAL A 222 9.73 2.74 10.32
N HIS A 223 8.90 3.76 10.09
CA HIS A 223 7.62 3.95 10.75
C HIS A 223 6.49 3.88 9.72
N ILE A 224 5.42 3.17 10.03
CA ILE A 224 4.25 3.04 9.15
C ILE A 224 3.08 3.79 9.76
N ILE A 225 2.49 4.71 9.01
CA ILE A 225 1.30 5.45 9.40
C ILE A 225 0.23 5.20 8.34
N GLY A 226 -0.74 4.37 8.66
CA GLY A 226 -1.88 4.12 7.79
C GLY A 226 -3.10 4.91 8.22
N TYR A 227 -3.87 5.42 7.26
CA TYR A 227 -5.20 5.96 7.54
C TYR A 227 -6.24 5.32 6.60
N GLY A 228 -7.46 5.12 7.11
CA GLY A 228 -8.47 4.29 6.44
C GLY A 228 -7.95 2.88 6.12
N PRO A 229 -7.50 2.10 7.13
CA PRO A 229 -6.80 0.86 6.90
C PRO A 229 -7.70 -0.19 6.24
N VAL A 230 -7.18 -0.88 5.23
CA VAL A 230 -7.82 -2.07 4.61
C VAL A 230 -7.00 -3.34 4.82
N ILE A 231 -5.93 -3.24 5.62
CA ILE A 231 -5.03 -4.31 6.05
C ILE A 231 -5.07 -4.52 7.56
N LEU A 232 -4.62 -5.68 8.00
CA LEU A 232 -4.37 -6.05 9.39
C LEU A 232 -2.89 -5.93 9.73
N PHE A 233 -2.56 -5.87 11.03
CA PHE A 233 -1.15 -5.92 11.44
C PHE A 233 -0.46 -7.22 10.98
N ALA A 234 -1.20 -8.34 10.95
CA ALA A 234 -0.70 -9.62 10.47
C ALA A 234 -0.29 -9.60 8.98
N ASP A 235 -0.77 -8.64 8.19
CA ASP A 235 -0.36 -8.46 6.80
C ASP A 235 1.05 -7.85 6.68
N LEU A 236 1.56 -7.22 7.74
CA LEU A 236 2.88 -6.59 7.77
C LEU A 236 3.96 -7.57 8.26
N PRO A 237 5.22 -7.39 7.86
CA PRO A 237 6.35 -8.05 8.52
C PRO A 237 6.29 -7.86 10.04
N VAL A 238 6.49 -8.94 10.79
CA VAL A 238 6.34 -8.95 12.26
C VAL A 238 7.16 -7.87 12.95
N GLU A 239 8.34 -7.58 12.41
CA GLU A 239 9.28 -6.61 12.93
C GLU A 239 8.78 -5.15 12.77
N LEU A 240 7.92 -4.89 11.78
CA LEU A 240 7.35 -3.56 11.52
C LEU A 240 6.01 -3.34 12.23
N GLN A 241 5.36 -4.39 12.73
CA GLN A 241 4.07 -4.26 13.42
C GLN A 241 4.18 -3.33 14.63
N GLY A 242 5.24 -3.48 15.44
CA GLY A 242 5.56 -2.61 16.57
C GLY A 242 6.08 -1.21 16.19
N ARG A 243 6.06 -0.85 14.91
CA ARG A 243 6.40 0.50 14.38
C ARG A 243 5.29 1.03 13.46
N THR A 244 4.10 0.48 13.61
CA THR A 244 2.94 0.82 12.78
C THR A 244 1.84 1.45 13.64
N ILE A 245 1.23 2.53 13.15
CA ILE A 245 0.02 3.11 13.72
C ILE A 245 -1.03 3.22 12.62
N PHE A 246 -2.24 2.73 12.90
CA PHE A 246 -3.39 2.89 12.00
C PHE A 246 -4.38 3.89 12.55
N LEU A 247 -4.85 4.81 11.71
CA LEU A 247 -5.90 5.77 12.01
C LEU A 247 -7.18 5.36 11.28
N GLN A 248 -8.28 5.20 12.01
CA GLN A 248 -9.57 4.86 11.45
C GLN A 248 -10.63 5.81 12.01
N HIS A 249 -11.41 6.47 11.16
CA HIS A 249 -12.62 7.13 11.62
C HIS A 249 -13.69 6.10 11.98
N ARG A 250 -14.44 6.31 13.08
CA ARG A 250 -15.43 5.33 13.54
C ARG A 250 -16.48 4.97 12.48
N GLN A 251 -16.83 5.92 11.61
CA GLN A 251 -17.82 5.76 10.55
C GLN A 251 -17.22 5.34 9.20
N ASP A 252 -15.91 5.11 9.12
CA ASP A 252 -15.26 4.58 7.92
C ASP A 252 -15.66 3.10 7.74
N VAL A 253 -16.68 2.87 6.89
CA VAL A 253 -17.28 1.55 6.68
C VAL A 253 -16.31 0.63 5.93
N VAL A 254 -15.50 1.20 5.04
CA VAL A 254 -14.53 0.43 4.25
C VAL A 254 -13.45 -0.13 5.17
N ALA A 255 -12.90 0.70 6.05
CA ALA A 255 -11.91 0.26 7.02
C ALA A 255 -12.51 -0.74 8.01
N GLU A 256 -13.73 -0.50 8.50
CA GLU A 256 -14.42 -1.42 9.41
C GLU A 256 -14.64 -2.80 8.77
N THR A 257 -15.04 -2.82 7.49
CA THR A 257 -15.34 -4.06 6.77
C THR A 257 -14.08 -4.85 6.47
N LEU A 258 -13.05 -4.20 5.95
CA LEU A 258 -11.88 -4.89 5.39
C LEU A 258 -10.76 -5.12 6.39
N SER A 259 -10.71 -4.40 7.49
CA SER A 259 -9.56 -4.43 8.38
C SER A 259 -9.90 -4.72 9.84
N ASN A 260 -11.12 -5.17 10.15
CA ASN A 260 -11.51 -5.51 11.51
C ASN A 260 -11.62 -7.03 11.72
N LEU A 261 -10.90 -7.55 12.73
CA LEU A 261 -10.80 -8.98 13.06
C LEU A 261 -11.94 -9.51 13.95
N ARG A 262 -13.03 -8.76 14.14
CA ARG A 262 -14.13 -9.16 15.05
C ARG A 262 -14.90 -10.43 14.63
N ASN A 263 -14.60 -11.03 13.49
CA ASN A 263 -15.25 -12.23 12.96
C ASN A 263 -14.21 -13.31 12.59
N LEU A 264 -13.78 -14.08 13.60
CA LEU A 264 -12.66 -15.04 13.56
C LEU A 264 -12.95 -16.42 12.93
N ASP A 265 -14.06 -16.63 12.21
CA ASP A 265 -14.17 -17.83 11.35
C ASP A 265 -13.37 -17.62 10.06
N VAL A 266 -12.06 -17.86 10.14
CA VAL A 266 -11.02 -17.30 9.26
C VAL A 266 -11.11 -17.68 7.77
N TRP A 267 -11.72 -18.81 7.39
CA TRP A 267 -11.89 -19.13 5.95
C TRP A 267 -13.28 -18.80 5.43
N THR A 268 -14.32 -19.09 6.22
CA THR A 268 -15.71 -18.79 5.88
C THR A 268 -15.94 -17.29 5.85
N ASN A 269 -15.35 -16.49 6.74
CA ASN A 269 -15.46 -15.04 6.71
C ASN A 269 -14.55 -14.39 5.69
N LEU A 270 -13.38 -14.95 5.35
CA LEU A 270 -12.56 -14.37 4.28
C LEU A 270 -13.17 -14.68 2.92
N GLN A 271 -13.69 -15.89 2.70
CA GLN A 271 -14.55 -16.22 1.55
C GLN A 271 -15.84 -15.42 1.57
N THR A 272 -16.53 -15.28 2.71
CA THR A 272 -17.78 -14.51 2.79
C THR A 272 -17.54 -13.01 2.71
N GLN A 273 -16.39 -12.48 3.13
CA GLN A 273 -16.05 -11.06 3.00
C GLN A 273 -15.48 -10.75 1.62
N LEU A 274 -14.72 -11.65 1.00
CA LEU A 274 -14.48 -11.58 -0.44
C LEU A 274 -15.84 -11.64 -1.13
N GLN A 275 -16.61 -12.71 -0.98
CA GLN A 275 -17.90 -12.92 -1.63
C GLN A 275 -18.92 -11.82 -1.33
N LYS A 276 -18.91 -11.17 -0.15
CA LYS A 276 -19.69 -9.96 0.16
C LYS A 276 -19.10 -8.72 -0.48
N ALA A 277 -17.81 -8.44 -0.38
CA ALA A 277 -17.16 -7.33 -1.08
C ALA A 277 -17.28 -7.45 -2.61
N LEU A 278 -17.48 -8.67 -3.10
CA LEU A 278 -17.62 -9.07 -4.49
C LEU A 278 -19.08 -9.05 -4.96
N HIS A 279 -20.03 -9.47 -4.11
CA HIS A 279 -21.47 -9.43 -4.36
C HIS A 279 -22.01 -8.00 -4.23
N TYR A 280 -21.49 -7.26 -3.25
CA TYR A 280 -21.76 -5.84 -3.03
C TYR A 280 -20.71 -4.96 -3.70
N ALA A 281 -19.88 -5.45 -4.63
CA ALA A 281 -18.82 -4.61 -5.22
C ALA A 281 -19.40 -3.31 -5.79
N ASP A 282 -20.51 -3.37 -6.52
CA ASP A 282 -21.20 -2.19 -7.05
C ASP A 282 -21.79 -1.27 -5.94
N ASP A 283 -22.28 -1.83 -4.83
CA ASP A 283 -22.80 -1.06 -3.68
C ASP A 283 -21.67 -0.48 -2.80
N LEU A 284 -20.57 -1.20 -2.65
CA LEU A 284 -19.35 -0.81 -1.96
C LEU A 284 -18.64 0.27 -2.78
N LEU A 285 -18.71 0.21 -4.10
CA LEU A 285 -18.29 1.26 -5.03
C LEU A 285 -19.14 2.54 -4.85
N GLN A 286 -20.47 2.41 -4.76
CA GLN A 286 -21.34 3.53 -4.42
C GLN A 286 -21.06 4.07 -3.01
N THR A 287 -20.75 3.18 -2.06
CA THR A 287 -20.45 3.53 -0.66
C THR A 287 -19.10 4.23 -0.54
N VAL A 288 -18.05 3.80 -1.24
CA VAL A 288 -16.73 4.48 -1.28
C VAL A 288 -16.86 5.88 -1.87
N HIS A 289 -17.72 6.06 -2.87
CA HIS A 289 -17.99 7.38 -3.45
C HIS A 289 -18.84 8.30 -2.56
N THR A 290 -19.68 7.74 -1.68
CA THR A 290 -20.59 8.49 -0.80
C THR A 290 -20.07 8.65 0.63
N ASP A 291 -19.17 7.78 1.10
CA ASP A 291 -18.58 7.82 2.43
C ASP A 291 -17.40 8.79 2.46
N SER A 292 -17.71 10.04 2.83
CA SER A 292 -16.71 11.10 3.00
C SER A 292 -15.60 10.70 3.99
N HIS A 293 -15.89 9.86 4.98
CA HIS A 293 -14.97 9.55 6.08
C HIS A 293 -13.85 8.59 5.68
N HIS A 294 -14.04 7.78 4.64
CA HIS A 294 -12.96 6.93 4.13
C HIS A 294 -11.97 7.70 3.27
N THR A 295 -12.31 8.88 2.77
CA THR A 295 -11.46 9.59 1.81
C THR A 295 -10.14 10.07 2.43
N ALA A 296 -9.05 10.05 1.64
CA ALA A 296 -7.78 10.63 2.08
C ALA A 296 -7.95 12.12 2.48
N SER A 297 -8.78 12.86 1.74
CA SER A 297 -9.15 14.24 2.06
C SER A 297 -9.67 14.41 3.48
N PHE A 298 -10.51 13.49 3.95
CA PHE A 298 -11.02 13.53 5.31
C PHE A 298 -9.90 13.32 6.33
N TYR A 299 -9.08 12.29 6.17
CA TYR A 299 -7.99 12.04 7.12
C TYR A 299 -6.92 13.15 7.14
N LEU A 300 -6.70 13.82 6.01
CA LEU A 300 -5.72 14.90 5.85
C LEU A 300 -6.24 16.28 6.29
N GLY A 301 -7.47 16.39 6.79
CA GLY A 301 -8.02 17.67 7.25
C GLY A 301 -8.44 18.60 6.12
N LEU A 302 -8.75 18.05 4.94
CA LEU A 302 -9.25 18.81 3.80
C LEU A 302 -10.79 18.93 3.80
N SER A 303 -11.48 18.22 4.70
CA SER A 303 -12.88 18.46 5.02
C SER A 303 -13.00 19.50 6.15
N PRO A 304 -14.02 20.38 6.13
CA PRO A 304 -14.26 21.35 7.20
C PRO A 304 -14.67 20.73 8.54
N GLU A 305 -14.94 19.42 8.58
CA GLU A 305 -15.40 18.71 9.78
C GLU A 305 -14.34 18.67 10.90
N ALA A 306 -14.78 18.81 12.15
CA ALA A 306 -13.89 18.78 13.31
C ALA A 306 -13.14 17.44 13.46
N ALA A 307 -13.77 16.33 13.08
CA ALA A 307 -13.14 15.01 13.03
C ALA A 307 -11.98 14.97 12.03
N SER A 308 -12.19 15.55 10.85
CA SER A 308 -11.18 15.67 9.79
C SER A 308 -9.98 16.51 10.25
N GLN A 309 -10.22 17.65 10.92
CA GLN A 309 -9.15 18.49 11.46
C GLN A 309 -8.35 17.79 12.57
N ARG A 310 -9.01 17.04 13.45
CA ARG A 310 -8.33 16.24 14.48
C ARG A 310 -7.50 15.11 13.91
N SER A 311 -7.99 14.44 12.87
CA SER A 311 -7.19 13.45 12.14
C SER A 311 -5.90 14.08 11.58
N ALA A 312 -5.99 15.27 10.98
CA ALA A 312 -4.83 15.97 10.47
C ALA A 312 -3.85 16.41 11.57
N GLN A 313 -4.35 16.86 12.72
CA GLN A 313 -3.52 17.18 13.89
C GLN A 313 -2.78 15.95 14.41
N LEU A 314 -3.46 14.79 14.46
CA LEU A 314 -2.83 13.54 14.86
C LEU A 314 -1.76 13.12 13.84
N LEU A 315 -2.04 13.18 12.54
CA LEU A 315 -1.03 12.94 11.50
C LEU A 315 0.16 13.88 11.64
N GLN A 316 -0.07 15.16 11.87
CA GLN A 316 1.00 16.12 12.12
C GLN A 316 1.87 15.73 13.33
N ILE A 317 1.26 15.33 14.45
CA ILE A 317 1.99 14.84 15.63
C ILE A 317 2.84 13.62 15.26
N LEU A 318 2.26 12.63 14.59
CA LEU A 318 2.94 11.39 14.20
C LEU A 318 4.11 11.65 13.24
N LEU A 319 3.99 12.63 12.34
CA LEU A 319 5.00 12.94 11.34
C LEU A 319 6.10 13.87 11.86
N THR A 320 5.81 14.73 12.83
CA THR A 320 6.78 15.75 13.28
C THR A 320 7.56 15.34 14.52
N GLN A 321 7.00 14.49 15.39
CA GLN A 321 7.66 14.09 16.62
C GLN A 321 8.56 12.87 16.47
N ASN A 322 9.56 12.76 17.35
CA ASN A 322 10.43 11.59 17.43
C ASN A 322 9.74 10.48 18.26
N TRP A 323 9.44 9.35 17.62
CA TRP A 323 8.70 8.27 18.27
C TRP A 323 9.47 7.60 19.42
N THR A 324 10.80 7.52 19.33
CA THR A 324 11.65 6.94 20.37
C THR A 324 11.80 7.85 21.60
N ALA A 325 11.78 9.17 21.38
CA ALA A 325 11.92 10.16 22.44
C ALA A 325 10.58 10.59 23.07
N THR A 326 9.45 10.24 22.45
CA THR A 326 8.11 10.58 22.95
C THR A 326 7.40 9.32 23.52
N PRO A 327 7.31 9.17 24.85
CA PRO A 327 6.74 7.96 25.47
C PRO A 327 5.30 7.67 25.07
N SER A 328 4.48 8.70 24.86
CA SER A 328 3.09 8.53 24.41
C SER A 328 3.01 7.94 22.99
N LEU A 329 3.93 8.29 22.09
CA LEU A 329 3.97 7.72 20.73
C LEU A 329 4.50 6.29 20.73
N ALA A 330 5.53 6.02 21.53
CA ALA A 330 6.03 4.66 21.72
C ALA A 330 4.92 3.70 22.21
N ALA A 331 4.04 4.18 23.10
CA ALA A 331 2.92 3.39 23.60
C ALA A 331 1.81 3.13 22.56
N LEU A 332 1.68 3.98 21.53
CA LEU A 332 0.69 3.82 20.47
C LEU A 332 1.18 2.92 19.33
N CYS A 333 2.46 2.59 19.30
CA CYS A 333 3.01 1.69 18.29
C CYS A 333 2.34 0.31 18.33
N GLY A 334 2.00 -0.24 17.18
CA GLY A 334 1.21 -1.48 17.06
C GLY A 334 -0.28 -1.29 17.39
N SER A 335 -0.77 -0.05 17.47
CA SER A 335 -2.18 0.23 17.79
C SER A 335 -2.95 0.78 16.60
N ARG A 336 -4.25 0.47 16.59
CA ARG A 336 -5.24 1.18 15.78
C ARG A 336 -5.95 2.21 16.63
N LEU A 337 -5.89 3.46 16.20
CA LEU A 337 -6.56 4.60 16.82
C LEU A 337 -7.87 4.83 16.09
N ILE A 338 -8.98 4.63 16.81
CA ILE A 338 -10.33 4.88 16.31
C ILE A 338 -10.71 6.30 16.71
N LEU A 339 -10.86 7.18 15.73
CA LEU A 339 -11.28 8.56 15.94
C LEU A 339 -12.79 8.59 16.15
N GLU A 340 -13.18 9.03 17.34
CA GLU A 340 -14.56 9.36 17.68
C GLU A 340 -14.80 10.85 17.43
N HIS A 341 -15.98 11.16 16.86
CA HIS A 341 -16.59 12.48 16.64
C HIS A 341 -15.64 13.67 16.67
#